data_AF-A0A440CHN6-F1
#
_entry.id   AF-A0A440CHN6-F1
#
_cell.length_a   1.000
_cell.length_b   1.000
_cell.length_c   1.000
_cell.angle_alpha   90.00
_cell.angle_beta   90.00
_cell.angle_gamma   90.00
#
_symmetry.space_group_name_H-M   'P 1'
#
loop_
_entity.id
_entity.type
_entity.pdbx_description
1 polymer ?
#
loop_
_entity_poly.entity_id
_entity_poly.type
_entity_poly.pdbx_seq_one_letter_code
_entity_poly.pdbx_strand_id
1 'polypeptide(L)'
;MLIEMAFFLTPHPSAVAKIRKARLMSQEAVAIEANVPLAIIEQIETAPKAISKRMAFSVAKSLAVPIQSLFSDDVEVDTNIPDFRTAGNRPAVLTSSGLARLARTRSITNYLADGAFDQDARFQNVGTVKVGDTDRAISLISTLYRPVRSSSGAVNPQDTFRETRVSLESSGIIVLCDRVGDAFRGFCYAMPREFPVIFVNTSGQRPATKLFTLLHEAVHVVTGSTGISDPSILNNRLERFCNSVAAAVMMPSAEFQAYYSRVKNRDVRSAVDSLSRQFGASKQATALRVTDLGIDAEFYAKWSASLPAKVPPIQEEDEDESDGGGGGISSQIARFGYLLPNMLIGAVKSKAISQYDAYRLTNLKPSTISQIAEIGANRLGQ
;
A
#
# COMPACT_ATOMS: atom_id res chain seq x y z
N MET A 1 38.58 5.02 -32.26
CA MET A 1 37.20 4.52 -32.34
C MET A 1 37.14 3.24 -31.50
N LEU A 2 36.81 3.34 -30.21
CA LEU A 2 36.71 2.18 -29.33
C LEU A 2 35.42 1.44 -29.68
N ILE A 3 35.56 0.22 -30.19
CA ILE A 3 34.44 -0.70 -30.40
C ILE A 3 33.92 -1.07 -29.02
N GLU A 4 32.71 -0.64 -28.67
CA GLU A 4 31.99 -1.12 -27.48
C GLU A 4 31.82 -2.64 -27.62
N MET A 5 32.66 -3.42 -26.92
CA MET A 5 32.44 -4.86 -26.80
C MET A 5 31.13 -5.07 -26.05
N ALA A 6 30.11 -5.56 -26.75
CA ALA A 6 28.84 -5.91 -26.14
C ALA A 6 29.06 -7.01 -25.09
N PHE A 7 28.97 -6.65 -23.81
CA PHE A 7 29.13 -7.57 -22.69
C PHE A 7 27.85 -8.41 -22.54
N PHE A 8 27.94 -9.68 -22.89
CA PHE A 8 26.85 -10.64 -22.75
C PHE A 8 26.98 -11.42 -21.43
N LEU A 9 25.84 -11.68 -20.80
CA LEU A 9 25.71 -12.44 -19.57
C LEU A 9 24.81 -13.66 -19.83
N THR A 10 25.15 -14.80 -19.26
CA THR A 10 24.39 -16.05 -19.41
C THR A 10 23.79 -16.45 -18.07
N PRO A 11 22.52 -16.09 -17.78
CA PRO A 11 21.84 -16.52 -16.56
C PRO A 11 21.76 -18.05 -16.46
N HIS A 12 21.73 -18.56 -15.23
CA HIS A 12 21.47 -19.97 -14.97
C HIS A 12 19.96 -20.25 -15.15
N PRO A 13 19.56 -21.16 -16.05
CA PRO A 13 18.15 -21.36 -16.35
C PRO A 13 17.31 -21.81 -15.14
N SER A 14 17.87 -22.71 -14.34
CA SER A 14 17.27 -23.15 -13.07
C SER A 14 17.09 -22.01 -12.08
N ALA A 15 18.06 -21.09 -11.99
CA ALA A 15 18.00 -19.93 -11.11
C ALA A 15 16.84 -19.01 -11.49
N VAL A 16 16.76 -18.60 -12.77
CA VAL A 16 15.69 -17.73 -13.28
C VAL A 16 14.32 -18.36 -13.05
N ALA A 17 14.16 -19.64 -13.40
CA ALA A 17 12.90 -20.36 -13.23
C ALA A 17 12.51 -20.55 -11.75
N LYS A 18 13.48 -20.87 -10.87
CA LYS A 18 13.26 -21.05 -9.42
C LYS A 18 12.85 -19.73 -8.79
N ILE A 19 13.53 -18.63 -9.12
CA ILE A 19 13.17 -17.28 -8.66
C ILE A 19 11.77 -16.91 -9.14
N ARG A 20 11.49 -17.01 -10.44
CA ARG A 20 10.17 -16.66 -10.98
C ARG A 20 9.04 -17.44 -10.31
N LYS A 21 9.20 -18.77 -10.17
CA LYS A 21 8.22 -19.64 -9.51
C LYS A 21 8.06 -19.28 -8.04
N ALA A 22 9.15 -19.00 -7.32
CA ALA A 22 9.11 -18.54 -5.94
C ALA A 22 8.43 -17.16 -5.78
N ARG A 23 8.43 -16.34 -6.83
CA ARG A 23 7.69 -15.06 -6.91
C ARG A 23 6.30 -15.18 -7.51
N LEU A 24 5.89 -16.39 -7.92
CA LEU A 24 4.56 -16.71 -8.44
C LEU A 24 4.18 -15.87 -9.67
N MET A 25 5.19 -15.49 -10.47
CA MET A 25 5.01 -14.72 -11.70
C MET A 25 4.90 -15.64 -12.92
N SER A 26 4.09 -15.25 -13.90
CA SER A 26 4.10 -15.89 -15.23
C SER A 26 5.30 -15.41 -16.05
N GLN A 27 5.69 -16.15 -17.08
CA GLN A 27 6.79 -15.74 -17.96
C GLN A 27 6.42 -14.46 -18.73
N GLU A 28 5.15 -14.30 -19.08
CA GLU A 28 4.57 -13.11 -19.72
C GLU A 28 4.68 -11.88 -18.84
N ALA A 29 4.35 -12.00 -17.55
CA ALA A 29 4.47 -10.90 -16.59
C ALA A 29 5.93 -10.43 -16.46
N VAL A 30 6.88 -11.37 -16.38
CA VAL A 30 8.32 -11.06 -16.34
C VAL A 30 8.79 -10.40 -17.63
N ALA A 31 8.31 -10.86 -18.79
CA ALA A 31 8.70 -10.34 -20.10
C ALA A 31 8.22 -8.89 -20.30
N ILE A 32 6.94 -8.63 -20.02
CA ILE A 32 6.33 -7.29 -20.10
C ILE A 32 7.10 -6.33 -19.21
N GLU A 33 7.35 -6.72 -17.96
CA GLU A 33 7.99 -5.87 -16.96
C GLU A 33 9.48 -5.63 -17.22
N ALA A 34 10.20 -6.66 -17.70
CA ALA A 34 11.58 -6.51 -18.15
C ALA A 34 11.69 -5.76 -19.49
N ASN A 35 10.56 -5.48 -20.16
CA ASN A 35 10.50 -4.94 -21.51
C ASN A 35 11.37 -5.77 -22.49
N VAL A 36 11.21 -7.09 -22.43
CA VAL A 36 11.89 -8.05 -23.32
C VAL A 36 10.85 -8.96 -23.97
N PRO A 37 11.13 -9.52 -25.16
CA PRO A 37 10.24 -10.49 -25.78
C PRO A 37 10.02 -11.71 -24.88
N LEU A 38 8.79 -12.23 -24.82
CA LEU A 38 8.45 -13.45 -24.06
C LEU A 38 9.38 -14.61 -24.39
N ALA A 39 9.68 -14.80 -25.67
CA ALA A 39 10.59 -15.83 -26.15
C ALA A 39 11.98 -15.77 -25.50
N ILE A 40 12.44 -14.58 -25.06
CA ILE A 40 13.71 -14.48 -24.32
C ILE A 40 13.58 -15.07 -22.92
N ILE A 41 12.48 -14.81 -22.21
CA ILE A 41 12.23 -15.39 -20.87
C ILE A 41 12.09 -16.91 -20.95
N GLU A 42 11.36 -17.41 -21.94
CA GLU A 42 11.23 -18.85 -22.20
C GLU A 42 12.60 -19.50 -22.48
N GLN A 43 13.43 -18.84 -23.30
CA GLN A 43 14.76 -19.36 -23.66
C GLN A 43 15.73 -19.35 -22.47
N ILE A 44 15.80 -18.26 -21.70
CA ILE A 44 16.72 -18.19 -20.56
C ILE A 44 16.33 -19.14 -19.42
N GLU A 45 15.07 -19.58 -19.32
CA GLU A 45 14.63 -20.56 -18.33
C GLU A 45 14.79 -22.02 -18.77
N THR A 46 14.96 -22.26 -20.08
CA THR A 46 15.08 -23.62 -20.64
C THR A 46 16.51 -24.02 -20.95
N ALA A 47 17.34 -23.08 -21.41
CA ALA A 47 18.73 -23.36 -21.77
C ALA A 47 19.65 -22.16 -21.48
N PRO A 48 20.96 -22.37 -21.25
CA PRO A 48 21.91 -21.29 -21.10
C PRO A 48 21.89 -20.39 -22.35
N LYS A 49 21.38 -19.17 -22.19
CA LYS A 49 21.21 -18.20 -23.27
C LYS A 49 21.91 -16.90 -22.89
N ALA A 50 22.86 -16.49 -23.73
CA ALA A 50 23.52 -15.20 -23.59
C ALA A 50 22.53 -14.07 -23.90
N ILE A 51 22.40 -13.13 -22.96
CA ILE A 51 21.61 -11.91 -23.07
C ILE A 51 22.48 -10.69 -22.77
N SER A 52 22.11 -9.51 -23.26
CA SER A 52 22.89 -8.31 -22.96
C SER A 52 22.88 -7.98 -21.47
N LYS A 53 23.93 -7.31 -20.97
CA LYS A 53 23.96 -6.76 -19.60
C LYS A 53 22.67 -6.00 -19.25
N ARG A 54 22.19 -5.14 -20.16
CA ARG A 54 20.94 -4.38 -19.98
C ARG A 54 19.73 -5.30 -19.75
N MET A 55 19.59 -6.36 -20.54
CA MET A 55 18.50 -7.33 -20.39
C MET A 55 18.63 -8.11 -19.07
N ALA A 56 19.83 -8.54 -18.70
CA ALA A 56 20.04 -9.24 -17.43
C ALA A 56 19.66 -8.38 -16.21
N PHE A 57 20.04 -7.09 -16.21
CA PHE A 57 19.59 -6.15 -15.18
C PHE A 57 18.07 -5.95 -15.19
N SER A 58 17.45 -5.89 -16.38
CA SER A 58 16.00 -5.74 -16.51
C SER A 58 15.26 -6.97 -15.97
N VAL A 59 15.73 -8.18 -16.28
CA VAL A 59 15.17 -9.44 -15.78
C VAL A 59 15.36 -9.59 -14.27
N ALA A 60 16.54 -9.23 -13.75
CA ALA A 60 16.79 -9.28 -12.30
C ALA A 60 15.89 -8.32 -11.54
N LYS A 61 15.76 -7.09 -12.06
CA LYS A 61 14.82 -6.09 -11.56
C LYS A 61 13.39 -6.61 -11.65
N SER A 62 13.00 -7.23 -12.77
CA SER A 62 11.63 -7.70 -12.96
C SER A 62 11.23 -8.79 -11.96
N LEU A 63 12.20 -9.62 -11.56
CA LEU A 63 12.08 -10.67 -10.56
C LEU A 63 12.31 -10.18 -9.12
N ALA A 64 12.56 -8.88 -8.91
CA ALA A 64 12.86 -8.25 -7.63
C ALA A 64 14.00 -8.93 -6.85
N VAL A 65 15.08 -9.27 -7.56
CA VAL A 65 16.29 -9.86 -6.98
C VAL A 65 17.53 -9.08 -7.40
N PRO A 66 18.62 -9.12 -6.60
CA PRO A 66 19.93 -8.67 -7.08
C PRO A 66 20.36 -9.46 -8.32
N ILE A 67 21.07 -8.81 -9.25
CA ILE A 67 21.46 -9.41 -10.53
C ILE A 67 22.24 -10.72 -10.36
N GLN A 68 23.11 -10.82 -9.35
CA GLN A 68 23.88 -12.03 -9.07
C GLN A 68 23.03 -13.27 -8.84
N SER A 69 21.78 -13.10 -8.39
CA SER A 69 20.85 -14.21 -8.15
C SER A 69 20.50 -14.94 -9.43
N LEU A 70 20.53 -14.26 -10.60
CA LEU A 70 20.30 -14.92 -11.89
C LEU A 70 21.45 -15.85 -12.29
N PHE A 71 22.61 -15.73 -11.64
CA PHE A 71 23.84 -16.43 -12.00
C PHE A 71 24.31 -17.43 -10.94
N SER A 72 23.52 -17.66 -9.91
CA SER A 72 23.88 -18.59 -8.84
C SER A 72 23.36 -20.00 -9.14
N ASP A 73 24.20 -21.00 -8.91
CA ASP A 73 23.85 -22.41 -9.09
C ASP A 73 22.79 -22.89 -8.09
N ASP A 74 22.82 -22.34 -6.86
CA ASP A 74 21.85 -22.64 -5.81
C ASP A 74 21.29 -21.35 -5.22
N VAL A 75 20.28 -20.80 -5.90
CA VAL A 75 19.54 -19.68 -5.34
C VAL A 75 18.65 -20.22 -4.23
N GLU A 76 19.04 -19.99 -2.99
CA GLU A 76 18.11 -20.00 -1.87
C GLU A 76 17.22 -18.75 -1.97
N VAL A 77 16.16 -18.88 -2.76
CA VAL A 77 15.12 -17.86 -2.78
C VAL A 77 14.30 -18.08 -1.52
N ASP A 78 14.37 -17.14 -0.60
CA ASP A 78 13.47 -17.14 0.54
C ASP A 78 12.02 -17.24 0.02
N THR A 79 11.42 -18.40 0.24
CA THR A 79 10.02 -18.68 -0.07
C THR A 79 9.11 -17.85 0.82
N ASN A 80 9.63 -17.34 1.95
CA ASN A 80 8.95 -16.45 2.87
C ASN A 80 9.05 -14.98 2.45
N ILE A 81 8.90 -14.64 1.17
CA ILE A 81 8.08 -13.43 0.97
C ILE A 81 6.78 -13.78 1.70
N PRO A 82 6.37 -13.06 2.77
CA PRO A 82 5.10 -13.32 3.42
C PRO A 82 4.12 -13.47 2.29
N ASP A 83 3.51 -14.64 2.17
CA ASP A 83 2.74 -15.00 0.99
C ASP A 83 1.70 -13.90 0.84
N PHE A 84 2.00 -12.91 -0.02
CA PHE A 84 1.21 -11.70 -0.16
C PHE A 84 0.07 -12.15 -1.06
N ARG A 85 -0.77 -12.97 -0.45
CA ARG A 85 -1.92 -13.57 -1.05
C ARG A 85 -2.90 -12.44 -1.21
N THR A 86 -3.55 -12.44 -2.35
CA THR A 86 -4.83 -11.77 -2.46
C THR A 86 -5.78 -12.36 -1.41
N ALA A 87 -6.83 -11.61 -1.10
CA ALA A 87 -7.96 -12.03 -0.30
C ALA A 87 -8.47 -13.48 -0.55
N GLY A 88 -8.29 -14.03 -1.76
CA GLY A 88 -8.65 -15.40 -2.11
C GLY A 88 -7.64 -16.47 -1.70
N ASN A 89 -6.63 -16.16 -0.88
CA ASN A 89 -5.53 -17.05 -0.54
C ASN A 89 -4.72 -17.50 -1.78
N ARG A 90 -4.77 -16.69 -2.85
CA ARG A 90 -4.07 -16.92 -4.12
C ARG A 90 -2.86 -16.00 -4.23
N PRO A 91 -1.76 -16.44 -4.85
CA PRO A 91 -0.64 -15.57 -5.16
C PRO A 91 -1.09 -14.33 -5.94
N ALA A 92 -0.68 -13.14 -5.52
CA ALA A 92 -0.88 -11.94 -6.32
C ALA A 92 0.15 -11.92 -7.46
N VAL A 93 -0.32 -11.84 -8.71
CA VAL A 93 0.55 -11.55 -9.86
C VAL A 93 0.86 -10.07 -9.82
N LEU A 94 2.07 -9.73 -9.38
CA LEU A 94 2.52 -8.35 -9.26
C LEU A 94 3.49 -7.98 -10.38
N THR A 95 3.48 -6.69 -10.73
CA THR A 95 4.59 -6.09 -11.47
C THR A 95 5.85 -6.10 -10.62
N SER A 96 7.02 -5.93 -11.24
CA SER A 96 8.26 -5.80 -10.47
C SER A 96 8.29 -4.57 -9.61
N SER A 97 7.60 -3.51 -10.06
CA SER A 97 7.46 -2.31 -9.27
C SER A 97 6.76 -2.63 -7.95
N GLY A 98 5.67 -3.41 -7.95
CA GLY A 98 4.98 -3.90 -6.77
C GLY A 98 5.83 -4.82 -5.91
N LEU A 99 6.48 -5.82 -6.50
CA LEU A 99 7.39 -6.73 -5.78
C LEU A 99 8.54 -5.97 -5.09
N ALA A 100 9.10 -4.95 -5.75
CA ALA A 100 10.15 -4.13 -5.17
C ALA A 100 9.66 -3.32 -3.96
N ARG A 101 8.38 -2.90 -3.91
CA ARG A 101 7.81 -2.20 -2.75
C ARG A 101 7.59 -3.18 -1.60
N LEU A 102 7.09 -4.37 -1.88
CA LEU A 102 6.97 -5.43 -0.85
C LEU A 102 8.34 -5.81 -0.27
N ALA A 103 9.33 -6.05 -1.14
CA ALA A 103 10.69 -6.39 -0.72
C ALA A 103 11.33 -5.26 0.09
N ARG A 104 11.11 -4.00 -0.30
CA ARG A 104 11.56 -2.83 0.47
C ARG A 104 10.87 -2.75 1.83
N THR A 105 9.55 -2.88 1.89
CA THR A 105 8.80 -2.86 3.16
C THR A 105 9.33 -3.95 4.11
N ARG A 106 9.54 -5.16 3.60
CA ARG A 106 10.12 -6.25 4.39
C ARG A 106 11.56 -5.97 4.84
N SER A 107 12.36 -5.34 3.97
CA SER A 107 13.72 -4.96 4.33
C SER A 107 13.72 -3.91 5.44
N ILE A 108 12.77 -2.98 5.42
CA ILE A 108 12.56 -2.02 6.50
C ILE A 108 12.17 -2.74 7.79
N THR A 109 11.12 -3.58 7.77
CA THR A 109 10.64 -4.26 8.99
C THR A 109 11.71 -5.14 9.62
N ASN A 110 12.40 -5.95 8.82
CA ASN A 110 13.48 -6.81 9.30
C ASN A 110 14.64 -6.00 9.90
N TYR A 111 14.96 -4.85 9.32
CA TYR A 111 16.02 -3.99 9.83
C TYR A 111 15.61 -3.28 11.12
N LEU A 112 14.34 -2.88 11.24
CA LEU A 112 13.80 -2.26 12.44
C LEU A 112 13.54 -3.25 13.59
N ALA A 113 13.65 -4.56 13.32
CA ALA A 113 13.59 -5.60 14.35
C ALA A 113 14.89 -5.72 15.16
N ASP A 114 15.97 -5.04 14.74
CA ASP A 114 17.22 -4.95 15.50
C ASP A 114 17.04 -4.08 16.77
N GLY A 115 17.85 -4.33 17.79
CA GLY A 115 17.79 -3.65 19.09
C GLY A 115 18.08 -2.15 19.02
N ALA A 116 18.57 -1.65 17.88
CA ALA A 116 18.76 -0.23 17.60
C ALA A 116 17.48 0.61 17.75
N PHE A 117 16.30 0.01 17.65
CA PHE A 117 14.98 0.69 17.67
C PHE A 117 14.13 0.30 18.89
N ASP A 118 14.72 -0.28 19.94
CA ASP A 118 13.96 -0.75 21.10
C ASP A 118 13.34 0.36 21.95
N GLN A 119 13.88 1.57 21.86
CA GLN A 119 13.35 2.75 22.55
C GLN A 119 12.15 3.37 21.82
N ASP A 120 11.95 3.05 20.54
CA ASP A 120 10.83 3.57 19.75
C ASP A 120 9.53 2.85 20.14
N ALA A 121 8.46 3.63 20.36
CA ALA A 121 7.18 3.10 20.77
C ALA A 121 6.55 2.24 19.66
N ARG A 122 6.29 0.97 19.97
CA ARG A 122 5.61 0.03 19.07
C ARG A 122 4.09 0.08 19.27
N PHE A 123 3.35 -0.11 18.18
CA PHE A 123 1.90 -0.22 18.24
C PHE A 123 1.46 -1.49 19.00
N GLN A 124 0.74 -1.33 20.09
CA GLN A 124 0.44 -2.42 21.02
C GLN A 124 -0.71 -3.33 20.58
N ASN A 125 -1.53 -2.90 19.62
CA ASN A 125 -2.77 -3.59 19.27
C ASN A 125 -2.66 -4.51 18.03
N VAL A 126 -1.44 -4.79 17.54
CA VAL A 126 -1.22 -5.73 16.42
C VAL A 126 -1.79 -7.10 16.78
N GLY A 127 -2.68 -7.63 15.94
CA GLY A 127 -3.25 -8.99 16.14
C GLY A 127 -4.16 -9.15 17.36
N THR A 128 -4.60 -8.07 17.99
CA THR A 128 -5.45 -8.13 19.19
C THR A 128 -6.94 -8.28 18.89
N VAL A 129 -7.35 -8.11 17.63
CA VAL A 129 -8.75 -8.19 17.17
C VAL A 129 -8.95 -9.46 16.35
N LYS A 130 -9.99 -10.24 16.68
CA LYS A 130 -10.38 -11.40 15.87
C LYS A 130 -11.37 -10.99 14.78
N VAL A 131 -11.30 -11.64 13.62
CA VAL A 131 -12.27 -11.43 12.54
C VAL A 131 -13.69 -11.77 13.03
N GLY A 132 -14.57 -10.76 13.02
CA GLY A 132 -15.93 -10.83 13.55
C GLY A 132 -16.14 -10.05 14.85
N ASP A 133 -15.08 -9.62 15.54
CA ASP A 133 -15.16 -8.71 16.70
C ASP A 133 -15.26 -7.25 16.23
N THR A 134 -16.39 -6.93 15.59
CA THR A 134 -16.60 -5.67 14.87
C THR A 134 -16.57 -4.46 15.80
N ASP A 135 -17.20 -4.54 16.98
CA ASP A 135 -17.28 -3.40 17.90
C ASP A 135 -15.92 -3.03 18.48
N ARG A 136 -15.10 -4.03 18.85
CA ARG A 136 -13.73 -3.80 19.29
C ARG A 136 -12.88 -3.18 18.18
N ALA A 137 -13.02 -3.69 16.95
CA ALA A 137 -12.30 -3.15 15.80
C ALA A 137 -12.68 -1.69 15.52
N ILE A 138 -13.97 -1.37 15.50
CA ILE A 138 -14.46 0.00 15.32
C ILE A 138 -13.92 0.89 16.44
N SER A 139 -14.05 0.48 17.70
CA SER A 139 -13.55 1.25 18.85
C SER A 139 -12.07 1.60 18.70
N LEU A 140 -11.22 0.61 18.40
CA LEU A 140 -9.79 0.83 18.23
C LEU A 140 -9.47 1.73 17.04
N ILE A 141 -10.03 1.45 15.86
CA ILE A 141 -9.73 2.24 14.64
C ILE A 141 -10.28 3.66 14.76
N SER A 142 -11.41 3.87 15.45
CA SER A 142 -11.92 5.21 15.78
C SER A 142 -10.94 6.03 16.64
N THR A 143 -10.13 5.40 17.50
CA THR A 143 -9.09 6.13 18.25
C THR A 143 -7.96 6.65 17.38
N LEU A 144 -7.77 6.09 16.18
CA LEU A 144 -6.71 6.43 15.22
C LEU A 144 -7.23 7.37 14.11
N TYR A 145 -8.53 7.34 13.82
CA TYR A 145 -9.16 8.18 12.82
C TYR A 145 -9.23 9.66 13.28
N ARG A 146 -8.84 10.59 12.40
CA ARG A 146 -8.84 12.04 12.67
C ARG A 146 -9.59 12.78 11.57
N PRO A 147 -10.94 12.81 11.58
CA PRO A 147 -11.72 13.50 10.57
C PRO A 147 -11.53 15.01 10.63
N VAL A 148 -11.08 15.60 9.52
CA VAL A 148 -11.04 17.05 9.32
C VAL A 148 -12.30 17.45 8.59
N ARG A 149 -13.12 18.29 9.24
CA ARG A 149 -14.41 18.74 8.69
C ARG A 149 -14.31 20.20 8.21
N SER A 150 -14.94 20.48 7.08
CA SER A 150 -15.13 21.85 6.60
C SER A 150 -16.18 22.58 7.43
N SER A 151 -16.39 23.87 7.14
CA SER A 151 -17.43 24.70 7.79
C SER A 151 -18.85 24.16 7.58
N SER A 152 -19.12 23.40 6.52
CA SER A 152 -20.40 22.74 6.29
C SER A 152 -20.58 21.45 7.10
N GLY A 153 -19.57 21.04 7.86
CA GLY A 153 -19.53 19.78 8.60
C GLY A 153 -19.17 18.55 7.76
N ALA A 154 -18.94 18.74 6.46
CA ALA A 154 -18.51 17.67 5.55
C ALA A 154 -17.03 17.31 5.78
N VAL A 155 -16.71 16.03 5.72
CA VAL A 155 -15.32 15.55 5.87
C VAL A 155 -14.49 15.91 4.64
N ASN A 156 -13.35 16.56 4.83
CA ASN A 156 -12.33 16.72 3.79
C ASN A 156 -11.45 15.46 3.77
N PRO A 157 -11.55 14.59 2.75
CA PRO A 157 -10.81 13.33 2.74
C PRO A 157 -9.30 13.49 2.62
N GLN A 158 -8.79 14.56 1.98
CA GLN A 158 -7.36 14.78 1.80
C GLN A 158 -6.70 15.17 3.13
N ASP A 159 -7.29 16.13 3.84
CA ASP A 159 -6.77 16.55 5.14
C ASP A 159 -7.01 15.48 6.20
N THR A 160 -8.15 14.80 6.16
CA THR A 160 -8.42 13.65 7.03
C THR A 160 -7.41 12.52 6.83
N PHE A 161 -7.00 12.22 5.59
CA PHE A 161 -5.92 11.26 5.32
C PHE A 161 -4.62 11.69 5.99
N ARG A 162 -4.24 12.97 5.85
CA ARG A 162 -3.00 13.50 6.43
C ARG A 162 -3.00 13.39 7.96
N GLU A 163 -4.07 13.84 8.62
CA GLU A 163 -4.16 13.82 10.09
C GLU A 163 -4.34 12.40 10.65
N THR A 164 -5.09 11.53 9.94
CA THR A 164 -5.21 10.11 10.32
C THR A 164 -3.87 9.40 10.18
N ARG A 165 -3.10 9.68 9.12
CA ARG A 165 -1.74 9.15 8.96
C ARG A 165 -0.83 9.56 10.12
N VAL A 166 -0.83 10.85 10.50
CA VAL A 166 -0.04 11.34 11.64
C VAL A 166 -0.46 10.62 12.92
N SER A 167 -1.75 10.41 13.15
CA SER A 167 -2.23 9.66 14.32
C SER A 167 -1.79 8.19 14.31
N LEU A 168 -1.79 7.53 13.16
CA LEU A 168 -1.27 6.16 13.01
C LEU A 168 0.23 6.11 13.28
N GLU A 169 1.00 7.02 12.69
CA GLU A 169 2.44 7.14 12.88
C GLU A 169 2.83 7.44 14.33
N SER A 170 2.08 8.33 15.01
CA SER A 170 2.30 8.64 16.43
C SER A 170 2.02 7.43 17.34
N SER A 171 1.22 6.46 16.86
CA SER A 171 0.95 5.21 17.58
C SER A 171 1.97 4.10 17.31
N GLY A 172 2.98 4.36 16.46
CA GLY A 172 4.03 3.40 16.11
C GLY A 172 3.74 2.58 14.84
N ILE A 173 2.83 3.04 13.97
CA ILE A 173 2.54 2.39 12.67
C ILE A 173 3.22 3.17 11.55
N ILE A 174 4.12 2.54 10.80
CA ILE A 174 4.78 3.19 9.67
C ILE A 174 3.82 3.21 8.48
N VAL A 175 3.57 4.39 7.90
CA VAL A 175 2.73 4.52 6.71
C VAL A 175 3.58 4.96 5.53
N LEU A 176 3.62 4.15 4.48
CA LEU A 176 4.31 4.42 3.22
C LEU A 176 3.28 4.65 2.11
N CYS A 177 3.57 5.56 1.20
CA CYS A 177 2.77 5.79 -0.01
C CYS A 177 3.69 5.80 -1.22
N ASP A 178 3.28 5.16 -2.31
CA ASP A 178 3.99 5.29 -3.59
C ASP A 178 3.02 5.00 -4.74
N ARG A 179 3.37 5.42 -5.95
CA ARG A 179 2.60 5.09 -7.15
C ARG A 179 3.15 3.80 -7.73
N VAL A 180 2.28 2.80 -7.86
CA VAL A 180 2.61 1.49 -8.43
C VAL A 180 1.57 1.15 -9.49
N GLY A 181 2.01 0.68 -10.66
CA GLY A 181 1.12 0.31 -11.77
C GLY A 181 0.27 -0.95 -11.54
N ASP A 182 0.44 -1.60 -10.39
CA ASP A 182 -0.33 -2.75 -9.97
C ASP A 182 -1.79 -2.40 -9.62
N ALA A 183 -2.67 -3.39 -9.77
CA ALA A 183 -4.10 -3.24 -9.46
C ALA A 183 -4.40 -3.15 -7.95
N PHE A 184 -3.49 -3.58 -7.07
CA PHE A 184 -3.72 -3.53 -5.63
C PHE A 184 -3.82 -2.09 -5.12
N ARG A 185 -4.64 -1.90 -4.09
CA ARG A 185 -4.87 -0.58 -3.49
C ARG A 185 -3.94 -0.31 -2.31
N GLY A 186 -3.60 -1.34 -1.55
CA GLY A 186 -2.66 -1.28 -0.45
C GLY A 186 -2.15 -2.66 -0.08
N PHE A 187 -1.28 -2.68 0.93
CA PHE A 187 -0.93 -3.88 1.66
C PHE A 187 -0.43 -3.46 3.04
N CYS A 188 -0.40 -4.41 3.96
CA CYS A 188 0.28 -4.20 5.24
C CYS A 188 1.14 -5.39 5.64
N TYR A 189 2.11 -5.09 6.50
CA TYR A 189 2.95 -6.05 7.19
C TYR A 189 2.71 -5.85 8.68
N ALA A 190 2.15 -6.86 9.34
CA ALA A 190 1.65 -6.78 10.70
C ALA A 190 2.07 -8.03 11.49
N MET A 191 3.34 -8.06 11.90
CA MET A 191 3.87 -9.13 12.73
C MET A 191 3.88 -8.71 14.21
N PRO A 192 3.53 -9.62 15.15
CA PRO A 192 3.62 -9.32 16.56
C PRO A 192 5.02 -8.88 16.97
N ARG A 193 5.12 -7.84 17.81
CA ARG A 193 6.38 -7.28 18.34
C ARG A 193 7.28 -6.55 17.33
N GLU A 194 6.88 -6.46 16.07
CA GLU A 194 7.55 -5.62 15.06
C GLU A 194 6.82 -4.29 14.85
N PHE A 195 7.45 -3.34 14.15
CA PHE A 195 6.77 -2.12 13.70
C PHE A 195 5.87 -2.48 12.52
N PRO A 196 4.53 -2.35 12.64
CA PRO A 196 3.65 -2.61 11.51
C PRO A 196 3.86 -1.55 10.43
N VAL A 197 3.83 -1.99 9.18
CA VAL A 197 3.94 -1.10 8.02
C VAL A 197 2.67 -1.20 7.19
N ILE A 198 2.07 -0.05 6.91
CA ILE A 198 0.99 0.11 5.94
C ILE A 198 1.58 0.72 4.67
N PHE A 199 1.25 0.16 3.52
CA PHE A 199 1.55 0.74 2.22
C PHE A 199 0.26 1.07 1.48
N VAL A 200 0.15 2.31 0.99
CA VAL A 200 -0.97 2.79 0.16
C VAL A 200 -0.49 3.05 -1.26
N ASN A 201 -1.04 2.34 -2.24
CA ASN A 201 -0.79 2.62 -3.66
C ASN A 201 -1.58 3.86 -4.08
N THR A 202 -0.92 4.97 -4.37
CA THR A 202 -1.63 6.22 -4.71
C THR A 202 -2.06 6.30 -6.17
N SER A 203 -1.69 5.32 -7.00
CA SER A 203 -2.01 5.28 -8.43
C SER A 203 -3.51 5.24 -8.69
N GLY A 204 -4.02 6.25 -9.41
CA GLY A 204 -5.43 6.35 -9.79
C GLY A 204 -6.41 6.37 -8.61
N GLN A 205 -5.97 6.80 -7.42
CA GLN A 205 -6.82 6.87 -6.23
C GLN A 205 -7.20 8.30 -5.85
N ARG A 206 -8.50 8.57 -5.85
CA ARG A 206 -9.06 9.80 -5.26
C ARG A 206 -8.75 9.89 -3.77
N PRO A 207 -8.74 11.10 -3.17
CA PRO A 207 -8.50 11.29 -1.74
C PRO A 207 -9.38 10.41 -0.83
N ALA A 208 -10.68 10.30 -1.12
CA ALA A 208 -11.60 9.45 -0.35
C ALA A 208 -11.25 7.95 -0.45
N THR A 209 -10.80 7.48 -1.62
CA THR A 209 -10.36 6.10 -1.81
C THR A 209 -9.06 5.82 -1.06
N LYS A 210 -8.12 6.77 -1.06
CA LYS A 210 -6.87 6.66 -0.29
C LYS A 210 -7.15 6.59 1.21
N LEU A 211 -8.06 7.42 1.72
CA LEU A 211 -8.48 7.40 3.12
C LEU A 211 -9.13 6.07 3.51
N PHE A 212 -10.03 5.56 2.66
CA PHE A 212 -10.64 4.26 2.90
C PHE A 212 -9.58 3.15 2.94
N THR A 213 -8.65 3.13 1.98
CA THR A 213 -7.55 2.16 1.92
C THR A 213 -6.68 2.23 3.18
N LEU A 214 -6.31 3.43 3.63
CA LEU A 214 -5.52 3.61 4.85
C LEU A 214 -6.20 3.00 6.09
N LEU A 215 -7.49 3.26 6.26
CA LEU A 215 -8.27 2.71 7.37
C LEU A 215 -8.46 1.20 7.23
N HIS A 216 -8.68 0.71 6.02
CA HIS A 216 -8.78 -0.72 5.72
C HIS A 216 -7.49 -1.45 6.11
N GLU A 217 -6.32 -0.93 5.73
CA GLU A 217 -5.03 -1.50 6.15
C GLU A 217 -4.82 -1.42 7.67
N ALA A 218 -5.28 -0.36 8.32
CA ALA A 218 -5.22 -0.27 9.77
C ALA A 218 -6.06 -1.37 10.45
N VAL A 219 -7.19 -1.79 9.85
CA VAL A 219 -7.96 -2.96 10.33
C VAL A 219 -7.16 -4.25 10.15
N HIS A 220 -6.44 -4.43 9.04
CA HIS A 220 -5.55 -5.57 8.88
C HIS A 220 -4.44 -5.60 9.95
N VAL A 221 -3.88 -4.44 10.32
CA VAL A 221 -2.88 -4.35 11.40
C VAL A 221 -3.45 -4.84 12.73
N VAL A 222 -4.61 -4.35 13.17
CA VAL A 222 -5.20 -4.79 14.46
C VAL A 222 -5.67 -6.25 14.44
N THR A 223 -5.92 -6.82 13.26
CA THR A 223 -6.19 -8.26 13.11
C THR A 223 -4.93 -9.11 12.95
N GLY A 224 -3.75 -8.48 12.83
CA GLY A 224 -2.46 -9.18 12.66
C GLY A 224 -2.34 -9.89 11.31
N SER A 225 -3.09 -9.43 10.32
CA SER A 225 -3.08 -10.00 8.98
C SER A 225 -2.01 -9.30 8.14
N THR A 226 -1.08 -10.06 7.57
CA THR A 226 -0.11 -9.56 6.57
C THR A 226 -0.57 -10.00 5.19
N GLY A 227 -0.56 -9.12 4.19
CA GLY A 227 -1.02 -9.49 2.86
C GLY A 227 -1.32 -8.30 1.94
N ILE A 228 -1.50 -8.61 0.65
CA ILE A 228 -2.03 -7.65 -0.31
C ILE A 228 -3.55 -7.65 -0.19
N SER A 229 -4.09 -6.46 -0.05
CA SER A 229 -5.52 -6.21 0.04
C SER A 229 -6.02 -5.51 -1.22
N ASP A 230 -7.27 -5.82 -1.54
CA ASP A 230 -8.05 -5.02 -2.48
C ASP A 230 -9.46 -4.89 -1.88
N PRO A 231 -9.82 -3.70 -1.37
CA PRO A 231 -11.14 -3.43 -0.80
C PRO A 231 -12.32 -3.76 -1.72
N SER A 232 -12.10 -3.92 -3.03
CA SER A 232 -13.14 -4.33 -3.97
C SER A 232 -13.48 -5.83 -3.92
N ILE A 233 -12.66 -6.66 -3.29
CA ILE A 233 -12.88 -8.12 -3.22
C ILE A 233 -13.90 -8.46 -2.11
N LEU A 234 -15.15 -8.70 -2.51
CA LEU A 234 -16.26 -8.96 -1.57
C LEU A 234 -16.38 -10.43 -1.10
N ASN A 235 -15.70 -11.39 -1.73
CA ASN A 235 -15.87 -12.83 -1.44
C ASN A 235 -15.01 -13.34 -0.28
N ASN A 236 -14.09 -12.54 0.26
CA ASN A 236 -13.28 -12.91 1.42
C ASN A 236 -13.94 -12.43 2.73
N ARG A 237 -13.99 -13.30 3.75
CA ARG A 237 -14.48 -12.93 5.08
C ARG A 237 -13.63 -11.85 5.74
N LEU A 238 -12.31 -11.90 5.59
CA LEU A 238 -11.39 -10.90 6.16
C LEU A 238 -11.59 -9.54 5.47
N GLU A 239 -11.54 -9.47 4.14
CA GLU A 239 -11.78 -8.20 3.41
C GLU A 239 -13.14 -7.59 3.74
N ARG A 240 -14.21 -8.42 3.80
CA ARG A 240 -15.54 -7.93 4.20
C ARG A 240 -15.53 -7.35 5.61
N PHE A 241 -14.82 -7.98 6.53
CA PHE A 241 -14.65 -7.48 7.89
C PHE A 241 -13.89 -6.14 7.89
N CYS A 242 -12.74 -6.07 7.21
CA CYS A 242 -11.95 -4.84 7.07
C CYS A 242 -12.76 -3.69 6.43
N ASN A 243 -13.47 -3.98 5.34
CA ASN A 243 -14.36 -3.04 4.67
C ASN A 243 -15.49 -2.55 5.59
N SER A 244 -16.14 -3.46 6.31
CA SER A 244 -17.25 -3.11 7.20
C SER A 244 -16.78 -2.21 8.34
N VAL A 245 -15.63 -2.51 8.96
CA VAL A 245 -15.05 -1.69 10.03
C VAL A 245 -14.61 -0.32 9.48
N ALA A 246 -13.87 -0.28 8.37
CA ALA A 246 -13.43 0.99 7.77
C ALA A 246 -14.63 1.88 7.39
N ALA A 247 -15.66 1.31 6.76
CA ALA A 247 -16.89 2.01 6.43
C ALA A 247 -17.63 2.49 7.69
N ALA A 248 -17.68 1.69 8.76
CA ALA A 248 -18.34 2.06 9.99
C ALA A 248 -17.65 3.21 10.74
N VAL A 249 -16.32 3.26 10.69
CA VAL A 249 -15.53 4.36 11.27
C VAL A 249 -15.70 5.64 10.46
N MET A 250 -15.63 5.57 9.12
CA MET A 250 -15.82 6.75 8.26
C MET A 250 -17.26 7.26 8.25
N MET A 251 -18.23 6.36 8.37
CA MET A 251 -19.67 6.63 8.27
C MET A 251 -20.40 6.05 9.50
N PRO A 252 -20.27 6.69 10.68
CA PRO A 252 -20.93 6.24 11.91
C PRO A 252 -22.44 6.10 11.71
N SER A 253 -23.02 4.99 12.20
CA SER A 253 -24.41 4.62 11.90
C SER A 253 -25.43 5.71 12.22
N ALA A 254 -25.34 6.31 13.42
CA ALA A 254 -26.25 7.36 13.87
C ALA A 254 -26.18 8.62 12.99
N GLU A 255 -24.97 9.11 12.71
CA GLU A 255 -24.76 10.27 11.83
C GLU A 255 -25.23 9.98 10.41
N PHE A 256 -24.90 8.79 9.89
CA PHE A 256 -25.25 8.36 8.55
C PHE A 256 -26.76 8.24 8.34
N GLN A 257 -27.48 7.60 9.27
CA GLN A 257 -28.93 7.48 9.23
C GLN A 257 -29.64 8.84 9.36
N ALA A 258 -29.14 9.71 10.23
CA ALA A 258 -29.67 11.07 10.38
C ALA A 258 -29.51 11.90 9.09
N TYR A 259 -28.36 11.81 8.43
CA TYR A 259 -28.12 12.49 7.16
C TYR A 259 -28.90 11.85 6.01
N TYR A 260 -28.93 10.52 5.93
CA TYR A 260 -29.71 9.77 4.93
C TYR A 260 -31.17 10.18 4.96
N SER A 261 -31.76 10.33 6.16
CA SER A 261 -33.17 10.74 6.31
C SER A 261 -33.50 12.10 5.66
N ARG A 262 -32.50 12.98 5.49
CA ARG A 262 -32.65 14.28 4.81
C ARG A 262 -32.55 14.19 3.29
N VAL A 263 -31.92 13.13 2.77
CA VAL A 263 -31.67 12.93 1.34
C VAL A 263 -32.42 11.73 0.75
N LYS A 264 -33.16 10.96 1.55
CA LYS A 264 -33.84 9.73 1.15
C LYS A 264 -34.87 9.89 0.03
N ASN A 265 -35.43 11.10 -0.13
CA ASN A 265 -36.41 11.41 -1.18
C ASN A 265 -35.75 11.79 -2.52
N ARG A 266 -34.41 11.88 -2.57
CA ARG A 266 -33.67 12.10 -3.82
C ARG A 266 -33.57 10.78 -4.59
N ASP A 267 -33.26 10.86 -5.88
CA ASP A 267 -32.87 9.67 -6.63
C ASP A 267 -31.61 9.04 -6.04
N VAL A 268 -31.40 7.75 -6.31
CA VAL A 268 -30.34 6.94 -5.70
C VAL A 268 -28.95 7.51 -5.97
N ARG A 269 -28.70 8.10 -7.16
CA ARG A 269 -27.40 8.70 -7.49
C ARG A 269 -27.18 9.99 -6.71
N SER A 270 -28.18 10.87 -6.68
CA SER A 270 -28.11 12.13 -5.92
C SER A 270 -27.99 11.91 -4.40
N ALA A 271 -28.66 10.88 -3.86
CA ALA A 271 -28.54 10.50 -2.46
C ALA A 271 -27.10 10.06 -2.13
N VAL A 272 -26.53 9.14 -2.94
CA VAL A 272 -25.13 8.69 -2.78
C VAL A 272 -24.16 9.85 -2.92
N ASP A 273 -24.34 10.72 -3.90
CA ASP A 273 -23.49 11.89 -4.13
C ASP A 273 -23.51 12.88 -2.96
N SER A 274 -24.62 12.97 -2.24
CA SER A 274 -24.75 13.83 -1.06
C SER A 274 -24.08 13.19 0.15
N LEU A 275 -24.33 11.91 0.39
CA LEU A 275 -23.74 11.14 1.48
C LEU A 275 -22.22 11.03 1.34
N SER A 276 -21.74 10.68 0.14
CA SER A 276 -20.31 10.50 -0.11
C SER A 276 -19.53 11.80 0.14
N ARG A 277 -20.10 12.95 -0.25
CA ARG A 277 -19.53 14.27 0.04
C ARG A 277 -19.55 14.59 1.53
N GLN A 278 -20.65 14.28 2.23
CA GLN A 278 -20.77 14.54 3.66
C GLN A 278 -19.71 13.79 4.48
N PHE A 279 -19.49 12.50 4.18
CA PHE A 279 -18.61 11.63 4.95
C PHE A 279 -17.20 11.49 4.36
N GLY A 280 -16.90 12.13 3.23
CA GLY A 280 -15.60 12.01 2.58
C GLY A 280 -15.28 10.57 2.14
N ALA A 281 -16.31 9.79 1.82
CA ALA A 281 -16.20 8.38 1.46
C ALA A 281 -16.38 8.18 -0.05
N SER A 282 -15.96 7.03 -0.59
CA SER A 282 -16.23 6.70 -1.99
C SER A 282 -17.72 6.44 -2.22
N LYS A 283 -18.21 6.68 -3.44
CA LYS A 283 -19.62 6.43 -3.79
C LYS A 283 -20.00 4.95 -3.60
N GLN A 284 -19.11 4.04 -3.94
CA GLN A 284 -19.32 2.60 -3.77
C GLN A 284 -19.43 2.21 -2.29
N ALA A 285 -18.49 2.66 -1.43
CA ALA A 285 -18.57 2.41 0.01
C ALA A 285 -19.82 3.02 0.63
N THR A 286 -20.22 4.20 0.17
CA THR A 286 -21.45 4.88 0.60
C THR A 286 -22.70 4.09 0.25
N ALA A 287 -22.81 3.59 -0.99
CA ALA A 287 -23.96 2.78 -1.42
C ALA A 287 -24.03 1.44 -0.68
N LEU A 288 -22.88 0.79 -0.45
CA LEU A 288 -22.79 -0.41 0.38
C LEU A 288 -23.23 -0.11 1.82
N ARG A 289 -22.80 1.02 2.40
CA ARG A 289 -23.16 1.39 3.78
C ARG A 289 -24.67 1.51 4.01
N VAL A 290 -25.44 2.00 3.03
CA VAL A 290 -26.91 2.04 3.12
C VAL A 290 -27.48 0.62 3.24
N THR A 291 -26.93 -0.31 2.47
CA THR A 291 -27.34 -1.73 2.46
C THR A 291 -26.91 -2.42 3.76
N ASP A 292 -25.66 -2.22 4.19
CA ASP A 292 -25.09 -2.82 5.41
C ASP A 292 -25.81 -2.38 6.68
N LEU A 293 -26.34 -1.15 6.72
CA LEU A 293 -27.13 -0.65 7.85
C LEU A 293 -28.59 -1.11 7.82
N GLY A 294 -29.00 -1.92 6.84
CA GLY A 294 -30.37 -2.40 6.70
C GLY A 294 -31.39 -1.31 6.38
N ILE A 295 -30.95 -0.16 5.86
CA ILE A 295 -31.83 0.98 5.55
C ILE A 295 -32.65 0.68 4.29
N ASP A 296 -32.00 0.21 3.24
CA ASP A 296 -32.62 -0.35 2.02
C ASP A 296 -31.70 -1.46 1.50
N ALA A 297 -32.18 -2.71 1.59
CA ALA A 297 -31.41 -3.91 1.24
C ALA A 297 -31.06 -4.00 -0.26
N GLU A 298 -31.82 -3.32 -1.12
CA GLU A 298 -31.59 -3.32 -2.57
C GLU A 298 -30.84 -2.07 -3.03
N PHE A 299 -30.49 -1.16 -2.11
CA PHE A 299 -29.97 0.16 -2.46
C PHE A 299 -28.70 0.08 -3.31
N TYR A 300 -27.75 -0.79 -2.93
CA TYR A 300 -26.53 -0.98 -3.70
C TYR A 300 -26.82 -1.50 -5.11
N ALA A 301 -27.74 -2.45 -5.27
CA ALA A 301 -28.12 -2.99 -6.58
C ALA A 301 -28.79 -1.91 -7.45
N LYS A 302 -29.72 -1.13 -6.89
CA LYS A 302 -30.36 0.02 -7.56
C LYS A 302 -29.33 1.06 -7.98
N TRP A 303 -28.39 1.40 -7.09
CA TRP A 303 -27.32 2.35 -7.38
C TRP A 303 -26.42 1.84 -8.50
N SER A 304 -25.97 0.58 -8.40
CA SER A 304 -25.10 -0.04 -9.41
C SER A 304 -25.78 -0.10 -10.78
N ALA A 305 -27.07 -0.44 -10.85
CA ALA A 305 -27.84 -0.46 -12.09
C ALA A 305 -28.04 0.94 -12.70
N SER A 306 -27.97 1.99 -11.89
CA SER A 306 -28.08 3.38 -12.36
C SER A 306 -26.77 3.95 -12.93
N LEU A 307 -25.66 3.22 -12.81
CA LEU A 307 -24.37 3.62 -13.38
C LEU A 307 -24.33 3.31 -14.88
N PRO A 308 -23.68 4.15 -15.70
CA PRO A 308 -23.52 3.87 -17.13
C PRO A 308 -22.74 2.57 -17.36
N ALA A 309 -23.12 1.80 -18.39
CA ALA A 309 -22.55 0.49 -18.74
C ALA A 309 -21.02 0.50 -18.99
N LYS A 310 -20.48 1.66 -19.38
CA LYS A 310 -19.08 2.01 -19.22
C LYS A 310 -19.02 3.12 -18.19
N VAL A 311 -18.54 2.82 -16.99
CA VAL A 311 -17.83 3.85 -16.24
C VAL A 311 -16.62 4.14 -17.13
N PRO A 312 -16.51 5.31 -17.79
CA PRO A 312 -15.27 5.62 -18.48
C PRO A 312 -14.14 5.37 -17.47
N PRO A 313 -13.01 4.75 -17.87
CA PRO A 313 -11.82 4.82 -17.03
C PRO A 313 -11.72 6.28 -16.70
N ILE A 314 -11.77 6.57 -15.41
CA ILE A 314 -11.92 7.91 -14.93
C ILE A 314 -10.73 8.68 -15.52
N GLN A 315 -10.98 9.41 -16.62
CA GLN A 315 -10.11 10.45 -17.15
C GLN A 315 -10.36 11.61 -16.20
N GLU A 316 -9.98 11.42 -14.95
CA GLU A 316 -9.85 12.53 -14.04
C GLU A 316 -8.55 13.16 -14.41
N GLU A 317 -8.62 14.46 -14.68
CA GLU A 317 -7.51 15.37 -14.56
C GLU A 317 -6.65 14.85 -13.40
N ASP A 318 -5.58 14.13 -13.75
CA ASP A 318 -4.38 14.22 -12.96
C ASP A 318 -4.27 15.74 -12.83
N GLU A 319 -4.52 16.30 -11.63
CA GLU A 319 -3.94 17.60 -11.34
C GLU A 319 -2.50 17.40 -11.78
N ASP A 320 -2.13 18.07 -12.86
CA ASP A 320 -0.82 17.97 -13.49
C ASP A 320 0.20 18.42 -12.43
N GLU A 321 0.49 17.57 -11.45
CA GLU A 321 1.83 17.44 -10.92
C GLU A 321 2.60 16.88 -12.09
N SER A 322 3.02 17.83 -12.94
CA SER A 322 3.93 17.64 -14.05
C SER A 322 4.87 16.47 -13.76
N ASP A 323 5.11 15.64 -14.77
CA ASP A 323 6.20 14.67 -14.83
C ASP A 323 7.61 15.32 -14.72
N GLY A 324 7.69 16.54 -14.18
CA GLY A 324 8.87 17.31 -13.85
C GLY A 324 9.06 17.43 -12.33
N GLY A 325 10.15 16.84 -11.82
CA GLY A 325 10.75 17.25 -10.55
C GLY A 325 10.46 16.39 -9.32
N GLY A 326 10.57 15.06 -9.44
CA GLY A 326 10.68 14.20 -8.27
C GLY A 326 11.88 14.60 -7.40
N GLY A 327 11.64 15.21 -6.23
CA GLY A 327 12.73 15.54 -5.31
C GLY A 327 12.42 16.50 -4.17
N GLY A 328 11.28 17.20 -4.19
CA GLY A 328 10.92 18.12 -3.09
C GLY A 328 10.66 17.42 -1.76
N ILE A 329 10.91 18.11 -0.65
CA ILE A 329 10.66 17.63 0.72
C ILE A 329 9.21 17.17 0.90
N SER A 330 8.23 17.93 0.37
CA SER A 330 6.80 17.59 0.43
C SER A 330 6.48 16.24 -0.22
N SER A 331 7.07 15.95 -1.39
CA SER A 331 6.91 14.67 -2.10
C SER A 331 7.51 13.51 -1.30
N GLN A 332 8.66 13.72 -0.66
CA GLN A 332 9.28 12.68 0.17
C GLN A 332 8.50 12.46 1.48
N ILE A 333 7.94 13.51 2.09
CA ILE A 333 6.99 13.37 3.21
C ILE A 333 5.76 12.60 2.77
N ALA A 334 5.21 12.92 1.60
CA ALA A 334 4.06 12.20 1.06
C ALA A 334 4.37 10.70 0.90
N ARG A 335 5.60 10.33 0.48
CA ARG A 335 6.02 8.93 0.35
C ARG A 335 6.33 8.23 1.67
N PHE A 336 7.16 8.81 2.53
CA PHE A 336 7.74 8.11 3.69
C PHE A 336 7.09 8.46 5.03
N GLY A 337 6.29 9.52 5.07
CA GLY A 337 5.68 10.00 6.30
C GLY A 337 6.71 10.62 7.22
N TYR A 338 6.44 10.61 8.51
CA TYR A 338 7.29 11.20 9.53
C TYR A 338 7.96 10.16 10.41
N LEU A 339 7.28 9.05 10.75
CA LEU A 339 7.80 8.07 11.71
C LEU A 339 9.12 7.44 11.27
N LEU A 340 9.16 6.82 10.09
CA LEU A 340 10.36 6.11 9.62
C LEU A 340 11.58 7.05 9.50
N PRO A 341 11.50 8.24 8.87
CA PRO A 341 12.61 9.18 8.86
C PRO A 341 13.08 9.62 10.26
N ASN A 342 12.16 9.82 11.21
CA ASN A 342 12.50 10.16 12.60
C ASN A 342 13.29 9.06 13.30
N MET A 343 12.79 7.82 13.23
CA MET A 343 13.47 6.65 13.79
C MET A 343 14.88 6.49 13.23
N LEU A 344 15.02 6.59 11.90
CA LEU A 344 16.32 6.46 11.24
C LEU A 344 17.30 7.56 11.66
N ILE A 345 16.84 8.81 11.79
CA ILE A 345 17.71 9.92 12.24
C ILE A 345 18.08 9.78 13.71
N GLY A 346 17.16 9.34 14.57
CA GLY A 346 17.44 9.02 15.96
C GLY A 346 18.53 7.94 16.09
N ALA A 347 18.39 6.85 15.34
CA ALA A 347 19.36 5.76 15.30
C ALA A 347 20.73 6.17 14.72
N VAL A 348 20.74 7.03 13.69
CA VAL A 348 22.00 7.59 13.15
C VAL A 348 22.68 8.50 14.18
N LYS A 349 21.92 9.37 14.87
CA LYS A 349 22.47 10.29 15.89
C LYS A 349 23.04 9.54 17.09
N SER A 350 22.40 8.45 17.50
CA SER A 350 22.91 7.57 18.56
C SER A 350 24.02 6.63 18.10
N LYS A 351 24.41 6.68 16.82
CA LYS A 351 25.42 5.79 16.18
C LYS A 351 25.03 4.30 16.22
N ALA A 352 23.75 4.00 16.41
CA ALA A 352 23.23 2.64 16.34
C ALA A 352 23.24 2.11 14.89
N ILE A 353 23.10 3.00 13.90
CA ILE A 353 23.17 2.66 12.47
C ILE A 353 24.01 3.69 11.70
N SER A 354 24.49 3.32 10.51
CA SER A 354 25.19 4.27 9.65
C SER A 354 24.22 5.11 8.80
N GLN A 355 24.69 6.26 8.31
CA GLN A 355 23.95 7.04 7.31
C GLN A 355 23.70 6.24 6.01
N TYR A 356 24.61 5.31 5.69
CA TYR A 356 24.46 4.44 4.54
C TYR A 356 23.28 3.46 4.71
N ASP A 357 23.07 2.94 5.92
CA ASP A 357 21.93 2.07 6.23
C ASP A 357 20.60 2.82 6.05
N ALA A 358 20.52 4.04 6.59
CA ALA A 358 19.35 4.90 6.42
C ALA A 358 19.06 5.22 4.94
N TYR A 359 20.12 5.50 4.16
CA TYR A 359 20.03 5.69 2.71
C TYR A 359 19.58 4.41 1.99
N ARG A 360 20.10 3.23 2.36
CA ARG A 360 19.75 1.96 1.72
C ARG A 360 18.26 1.63 1.87
N LEU A 361 17.68 1.91 3.04
CA LEU A 361 16.27 1.63 3.33
C LEU A 361 15.32 2.57 2.59
N THR A 362 15.67 3.86 2.51
CA THR A 362 14.76 4.91 2.03
C THR A 362 15.09 5.43 0.63
N ASN A 363 16.33 5.26 0.17
CA ASN A 363 16.91 5.95 -0.97
C ASN A 363 16.85 7.49 -0.88
N LEU A 364 16.76 8.03 0.34
CA LEU A 364 16.74 9.46 0.63
C LEU A 364 18.13 9.97 1.01
N LYS A 365 18.52 11.12 0.47
CA LYS A 365 19.76 11.79 0.90
C LYS A 365 19.72 12.05 2.41
N PRO A 366 20.84 11.92 3.15
CA PRO A 366 20.86 12.17 4.60
C PRO A 366 20.26 13.52 4.99
N SER A 367 20.52 14.59 4.22
CA SER A 367 19.93 15.91 4.46
C SER A 367 18.40 15.91 4.35
N THR A 368 17.84 15.17 3.39
CA THR A 368 16.39 15.03 3.22
C THR A 368 15.77 14.28 4.39
N ILE A 369 16.39 13.19 4.86
CA ILE A 369 15.88 12.44 6.01
C ILE A 369 15.88 13.35 7.26
N SER A 370 16.96 14.10 7.49
CA SER A 370 17.06 15.05 8.61
C SER A 370 15.98 16.13 8.57
N GLN A 371 15.72 16.73 7.40
CA GLN A 371 14.69 17.76 7.27
C GLN A 371 13.28 17.18 7.50
N ILE A 372 12.99 15.97 7.01
CA ILE A 372 11.71 15.32 7.28
C ILE A 372 11.55 15.02 8.77
N ALA A 373 12.61 14.53 9.42
CA ALA A 373 12.61 14.25 10.85
C ALA A 373 12.34 15.53 11.67
N GLU A 374 12.98 16.64 11.34
CA GLU A 374 12.75 17.93 12.00
C GLU A 374 11.30 18.43 11.86
N ILE A 375 10.71 18.30 10.67
CA ILE A 375 9.28 18.61 10.47
C ILE A 375 8.41 17.63 11.26
N GLY A 376 8.81 16.36 11.30
CA GLY A 376 8.08 15.27 11.94
C GLY A 376 8.06 15.35 13.46
N ALA A 377 9.12 15.83 14.12
CA ALA A 377 9.16 16.01 15.57
C ALA A 377 7.97 16.88 16.05
N ASN A 378 7.74 18.00 15.36
CA ASN A 378 6.61 18.89 15.63
C ASN A 378 5.24 18.24 15.34
N ARG A 379 5.17 17.33 14.36
CA ARG A 379 3.91 16.69 13.92
C ARG A 379 3.53 15.47 14.74
N LEU A 380 4.51 14.68 15.17
CA LEU A 380 4.33 13.47 15.97
C LEU A 380 4.24 13.78 17.48
N GLY A 381 4.54 15.02 17.89
CA GLY A 381 4.59 15.41 19.29
C GLY A 381 5.74 14.76 20.05
N GLN A 382 6.87 14.53 19.37
CA GLN A 382 8.08 13.88 19.87
C GLN A 382 9.21 14.87 20.11
#